data_AF-A0A134CDR6-F1
#
_entry.id   AF-A0A134CDR6-F1
#
_cell.length_a   1.000
_cell.length_b   1.000
_cell.length_c   1.000
_cell.angle_alpha   90.00
_cell.angle_beta   90.00
_cell.angle_gamma   90.00
#
_symmetry.space_group_name_H-M   'P 1'
#
loop_
_entity.id
_entity.type
_entity.pdbx_description
1 polymer ?
#
loop_
_entity_poly.entity_id
_entity_poly.type
_entity_poly.pdbx_seq_one_letter_code
_entity_poly.pdbx_strand_id
1 'polypeptide(L)' 'MQIWNIFRSRALGSYLQYNGIKVVPNVRFSDERTYDIACAGVKKNSTIALSTHGLIKIKKEKEIFKKD' A
#
# COMPACT_ATOMS: atom_id res chain seq x y z
N MET A 1 0.14 1.42 13.18
CA MET A 1 1.38 1.19 12.40
C MET A 1 1.14 1.09 10.89
N GLN A 2 0.09 0.43 10.39
CA GLN A 2 -0.18 0.28 8.95
C GLN A 2 -0.41 1.63 8.22
N ILE A 3 -1.23 2.52 8.77
CA ILE A 3 -1.47 3.87 8.21
C ILE A 3 -0.15 4.65 8.05
N TRP A 4 0.72 4.54 9.05
CA TRP A 4 2.05 5.16 9.01
C TRP A 4 2.94 4.57 7.91
N ASN A 5 2.84 3.27 7.61
CA ASN A 5 3.55 2.66 6.49
C ASN A 5 3.06 3.20 5.13
N ILE A 6 1.74 3.40 4.99
CA ILE A 6 1.15 4.01 3.79
C ILE A 6 1.67 5.43 3.63
N PHE A 7 1.58 6.25 4.68
CA PHE A 7 2.09 7.62 4.66
C PHE A 7 3.56 7.70 4.26
N ARG A 8 4.44 6.92 4.91
CA ARG A 8 5.88 6.90 4.60
C ARG A 8 6.16 6.48 3.16
N SER A 9 5.47 5.47 2.67
CA SER A 9 5.60 5.03 1.28
C SER A 9 5.20 6.14 0.30
N ARG A 10 4.15 6.90 0.59
CA ARG A 10 3.69 8.01 -0.26
C ARG A 10 4.63 9.21 -0.20
N ALA A 11 5.09 9.59 0.99
CA ALA A 11 6.05 10.68 1.15
C ALA A 11 7.36 10.40 0.37
N LEU A 12 7.89 9.18 0.48
CA LEU A 12 9.07 8.77 -0.29
C LEU A 12 8.79 8.75 -1.80
N GLY A 13 7.65 8.20 -2.21
CA GLY A 13 7.24 8.20 -3.62
C GLY A 13 7.16 9.61 -4.21
N SER A 14 6.57 10.54 -3.46
CA SER A 14 6.47 11.95 -3.86
C SER A 14 7.84 12.60 -3.99
N TYR A 15 8.74 12.35 -3.03
CA TYR A 15 10.11 12.87 -3.09
C TYR A 15 10.88 12.33 -4.31
N LEU A 16 10.79 11.03 -4.60
CA LEU A 16 11.44 10.43 -5.76
C LEU A 16 10.87 10.98 -7.08
N GLN A 17 9.54 11.14 -7.17
CA GLN A 17 8.89 11.74 -8.33
C GLN A 17 9.30 13.19 -8.55
N TYR A 18 9.44 13.97 -7.47
CA TYR A 18 9.95 15.35 -7.53
C TYR A 18 11.37 15.41 -8.11
N ASN A 19 12.19 14.38 -7.85
CA ASN A 19 13.53 14.23 -8.42
C ASN A 19 13.53 13.60 -9.84
N GLY A 20 12.37 13.51 -10.51
CA GLY A 20 12.27 12.99 -11.88
C GLY A 20 12.29 11.47 -12.01
N ILE A 21 12.24 10.72 -10.89
CA ILE A 21 12.26 9.25 -10.91
C ILE A 21 10.85 8.72 -11.18
N LYS A 22 10.72 7.81 -12.14
CA LYS A 22 9.46 7.09 -12.39
C LYS A 22 9.20 6.10 -11.25
N VAL A 23 8.23 6.41 -10.40
CA VAL A 23 7.81 5.56 -9.27
C VAL A 23 6.54 4.81 -9.62
N VAL A 24 6.53 3.50 -9.38
CA VAL A 24 5.33 2.65 -9.35
C VAL A 24 5.05 2.28 -7.89
N PRO A 25 4.05 2.87 -7.23
CA PRO A 25 3.79 2.58 -5.83
C PRO A 25 3.27 1.15 -5.65
N ASN A 26 3.83 0.44 -4.69
CA ASN A 26 3.30 -0.83 -4.23
C ASN A 26 2.18 -0.58 -3.20
N VAL A 27 0.95 -0.83 -3.62
CA VAL A 27 -0.27 -0.64 -2.81
C VAL A 27 -0.59 -1.94 -2.08
N ARG A 28 -0.91 -1.80 -0.80
CA ARG A 28 -1.21 -2.90 0.12
C ARG A 28 -2.35 -2.51 1.05
N PHE A 29 -3.23 -3.46 1.35
CA PHE A 29 -4.28 -3.36 2.37
C PHE A 29 -4.36 -4.68 3.12
N SER A 30 -4.66 -4.64 4.42
CA SER A 30 -4.72 -5.84 5.27
C SER A 30 -6.10 -6.05 5.89
N ASP A 31 -6.80 -4.97 6.19
CA ASP A 31 -8.13 -4.97 6.78
C ASP A 31 -8.89 -3.71 6.37
N GLU A 32 -10.16 -3.65 6.76
CA GLU A 32 -11.13 -2.58 6.47
C GLU A 32 -10.56 -1.17 6.70
N ARG A 33 -9.73 -0.98 7.74
CA ARG A 33 -9.15 0.32 8.10
C ARG A 33 -8.16 0.84 7.07
N THR A 34 -7.61 -0.06 6.26
CA THR A 34 -6.59 0.25 5.26
C THR A 34 -7.10 0.20 3.83
N TYR A 35 -8.27 -0.40 3.60
CA TYR A 35 -8.83 -0.59 2.26
C TYR A 35 -9.09 0.76 1.57
N ASP A 36 -9.85 1.64 2.21
CA ASP A 36 -10.22 2.95 1.64
C ASP A 36 -9.01 3.87 1.42
N ILE A 37 -7.99 3.74 2.28
CA ILE A 37 -6.79 4.58 2.24
C ILE A 37 -5.64 3.95 1.46
N ALA A 38 -5.79 2.74 0.91
CA ALA A 38 -4.70 2.01 0.24
C ALA A 38 -4.12 2.80 -0.93
N CYS A 39 -4.99 3.47 -1.69
CA CYS A 39 -4.65 4.31 -2.83
C CYS A 39 -4.52 5.80 -2.50
N ALA A 40 -4.63 6.19 -1.22
CA ALA A 40 -4.51 7.60 -0.83
C ALA A 40 -3.14 8.17 -1.24
N GLY A 41 -3.15 9.35 -1.85
CA GLY A 41 -1.95 10.02 -2.35
C GLY A 41 -1.32 9.41 -3.62
N VAL A 42 -1.96 8.41 -4.24
CA VAL A 42 -1.55 7.91 -5.56
C VAL A 42 -2.29 8.67 -6.64
N LYS A 43 -1.57 9.01 -7.72
CA LYS A 43 -2.17 9.69 -8.89
C LYS A 43 -3.27 8.81 -9.50
N LYS A 44 -4.43 9.41 -9.78
CA LYS A 44 -5.51 8.73 -10.52
C LYS A 44 -5.02 8.29 -11.90
N ASN A 45 -5.54 7.16 -12.38
CA ASN A 45 -5.17 6.57 -13.68
C ASN A 45 -3.65 6.30 -13.82
N SER A 46 -2.98 5.96 -12.72
CA SER A 46 -1.57 5.58 -12.73
C SER A 46 -1.39 4.07 -12.53
N THR A 47 -0.24 3.56 -12.94
CA THR A 47 0.12 2.15 -12.68
C THR A 47 0.47 1.97 -11.20
N ILE A 48 -0.17 0.99 -10.57
CA ILE A 48 0.16 0.54 -9.22
C ILE A 48 0.59 -0.92 -9.25
N ALA A 49 1.45 -1.31 -8.32
CA ALA A 49 1.76 -2.71 -8.08
C ALA A 49 0.96 -3.21 -6.87
N LEU A 50 0.27 -4.34 -7.01
CA LEU A 50 -0.42 -5.01 -5.91
C LEU A 50 0.36 -6.29 -5.56
N SER A 51 0.66 -6.52 -4.29
CA SER A 51 1.30 -7.78 -3.86
C SER A 51 0.89 -8.20 -2.47
N THR A 52 0.80 -9.51 -2.26
CA THR A 52 0.58 -10.16 -0.95
C THR A 52 1.90 -10.47 -0.23
N HIS A 53 3.03 -10.19 -0.87
CA HIS A 53 4.35 -10.54 -0.36
C HIS A 53 4.62 -9.80 0.96
N GLY A 54 4.77 -10.58 2.03
CA GLY A 54 5.01 -10.06 3.38
C GLY A 54 3.76 -9.55 4.12
N LEU A 55 2.55 -9.68 3.57
CA LEU A 55 1.30 -9.29 4.25
C LEU A 55 0.78 -10.32 5.25
N ILE A 56 1.08 -11.60 5.00
CA ILE A 56 0.43 -12.71 5.68
C ILE A 56 1.50 -13.49 6.43
N LYS A 57 1.93 -12.92 7.56
CA LYS A 57 2.96 -13.54 8.41
C LYS A 57 2.35 -14.20 9.64
N ILE A 58 1.30 -13.63 10.20
CA ILE A 58 0.67 -14.14 11.42
C ILE A 58 -0.67 -14.84 11.15
N LYS A 59 -1.06 -15.74 12.05
CA LYS A 59 -2.27 -16.57 11.93
C LYS A 59 -3.52 -15.71 11.73
N LYS A 60 -3.62 -14.58 12.45
CA LYS A 60 -4.75 -13.63 12.34
C LYS A 60 -4.90 -13.02 10.93
N GLU A 61 -3.80 -12.68 10.27
CA GLU A 61 -3.83 -12.13 8.90
C GLU A 61 -4.29 -13.18 7.88
N LYS A 62 -3.91 -14.45 8.08
CA LYS A 62 -4.40 -15.58 7.27
C LYS A 62 -5.90 -15.75 7.39
N GLU A 63 -6.43 -15.65 8.61
CA GLU A 63 -7.86 -15.80 8.86
C GLU A 63 -8.68 -14.66 8.26
N ILE A 64 -8.16 -13.41 8.30
CA ILE A 64 -8.79 -12.27 7.63
C ILE A 64 -8.84 -12.50 6.11
N PHE A 65 -7.73 -12.95 5.51
CA PHE A 65 -7.66 -13.19 4.07
C PHE A 65 -8.50 -14.40 3.59
N LYS A 66 -8.74 -15.38 4.45
CA LYS A 66 -9.56 -16.57 4.14
C LYS A 66 -11.06 -16.33 4.23
N LYS A 67 -11.48 -15.19 4.80
CA LYS A 67 -12.88 -14.95 5.16
C LYS A 67 -13.75 -14.44 4.01
N ASP A 68 -13.18 -14.27 2.83
CA ASP A 68 -13.86 -13.90 1.58
C ASP A 68 -13.93 -15.09 0.61
#